data_AF-A0A3A6JFX4-F1
#
_entry.id   AF-A0A3A6JFX4-F1
#
_cell.length_a   1.000
_cell.length_b   1.000
_cell.length_c   1.000
_cell.angle_alpha   90.00
_cell.angle_beta   90.00
_cell.angle_gamma   90.00
#
_symmetry.space_group_name_H-M   'P 1'
#
loop_
_entity.id
_entity.type
_entity.pdbx_description
1 polymer ?
#
loop_
_entity_poly.entity_id
_entity_poly.type
_entity_poly.pdbx_seq_one_letter_code
_entity_poly.pdbx_strand_id
1 'polypeptide(L)'
;MDKTDKTWLSRYAFSDITVYMRNEKGTYTNLTDYTISDDNESIRIKSNSEYVLMFCSYFYNAYKSKVACRVCDISLNGLLILAGIGDMSFIRRFDDGCDKNESLLAILCARKITNYNYGVAMQDKENPMIYRFYRQFWEKDEETGRNRRYKGEVLAKEFYIA
;
A
#
# COMPACT_ATOMS: atom_id res chain seq x y z
N MET A 1 34.37 -2.55 25.10
CA MET A 1 32.96 -2.33 24.72
C MET A 1 32.68 -3.20 23.53
N ASP A 2 31.82 -4.19 23.74
CA ASP A 2 31.43 -5.17 22.74
C ASP A 2 30.68 -4.47 21.60
N LYS A 3 31.21 -4.55 20.37
CA LYS A 3 30.51 -4.09 19.18
C LYS A 3 29.50 -5.17 18.83
N THR A 4 28.42 -5.27 19.60
CA THR A 4 27.24 -6.03 19.20
C THR A 4 26.84 -5.58 17.81
N ASP A 5 27.11 -6.46 16.86
CA ASP A 5 26.92 -6.25 15.45
C ASP A 5 25.42 -5.99 15.24
N LYS A 6 25.03 -4.73 15.07
CA LYS A 6 23.63 -4.32 14.85
C LYS A 6 23.10 -4.75 13.46
N THR A 7 23.77 -5.69 12.81
CA THR A 7 23.36 -6.39 11.58
C THR A 7 22.06 -7.17 11.75
N TRP A 8 21.61 -7.44 12.98
CA TRP A 8 20.28 -8.01 13.19
C TRP A 8 19.16 -7.02 12.88
N LEU A 9 19.36 -5.70 13.07
CA LEU A 9 18.36 -4.67 12.79
C LEU A 9 18.16 -4.42 11.28
N SER A 10 19.14 -4.71 10.42
CA SER A 10 18.95 -4.62 8.97
C SER A 10 17.97 -5.67 8.44
N ARG A 11 17.71 -6.75 9.20
CA ARG A 11 16.62 -7.71 8.92
C ARG A 11 15.23 -7.12 9.17
N TYR A 12 15.15 -6.00 9.89
CA TYR A 12 13.92 -5.25 10.16
C TYR A 12 13.81 -4.02 9.25
N ALA A 13 14.41 -4.04 8.06
CA ALA A 13 14.04 -3.10 7.02
C ALA A 13 12.57 -3.36 6.66
N PHE A 14 11.66 -2.65 7.30
CA PHE A 14 10.24 -2.71 6.99
C PHE A 14 9.93 -1.65 5.94
N SER A 15 9.09 -2.04 4.98
CA SER A 15 8.49 -1.12 4.03
C SER A 15 7.05 -0.87 4.48
N ASP A 16 6.79 0.32 5.00
CA ASP A 16 5.40 0.73 5.23
C ASP A 16 4.83 1.25 3.92
N ILE A 17 3.61 0.80 3.60
CA ILE A 17 2.82 1.34 2.52
C ILE A 17 1.80 2.31 3.10
N THR A 18 1.83 3.53 2.60
CA THR A 18 0.90 4.58 2.98
C THR A 18 0.12 5.00 1.74
N VAL A 19 -1.20 5.12 1.87
CA VAL A 19 -2.05 5.67 0.82
C VAL A 19 -2.30 7.13 1.13
N TYR A 20 -2.14 8.00 0.14
CA TYR A 20 -2.48 9.41 0.27
C TYR A 20 -3.51 9.83 -0.77
N MET A 21 -4.31 10.84 -0.42
CA MET A 21 -5.28 11.49 -1.30
C MET A 21 -4.97 12.97 -1.43
N ARG A 22 -5.02 13.49 -2.64
CA ARG A 22 -4.81 14.91 -2.93
C ARG A 22 -6.02 15.71 -2.45
N ASN A 23 -5.77 16.76 -1.68
CA ASN A 23 -6.80 17.66 -1.19
C ASN A 23 -6.91 18.93 -2.05
N GLU A 24 -7.91 19.76 -1.74
CA GLU A 24 -8.19 21.01 -2.44
C GLU A 24 -7.03 22.02 -2.40
N LYS A 25 -6.17 21.94 -1.38
CA LYS A 25 -4.98 22.78 -1.23
C LYS A 25 -3.80 22.28 -2.07
N GLY A 26 -3.98 21.19 -2.81
CA GLY A 26 -2.94 20.56 -3.64
C GLY A 26 -1.87 19.82 -2.83
N THR A 27 -2.12 19.54 -1.55
CA THR A 27 -1.29 18.67 -0.71
C THR A 27 -1.96 17.29 -0.57
N TYR A 28 -1.29 16.36 0.10
CA TYR A 28 -1.70 14.97 0.19
C TYR A 28 -1.95 14.58 1.64
N THR A 29 -3.18 14.16 1.93
CA THR A 29 -3.63 13.72 3.25
C THR A 29 -3.45 12.21 3.38
N ASN A 30 -2.87 11.75 4.49
CA ASN A 30 -2.66 10.33 4.76
C ASN A 30 -4.01 9.62 4.99
N LEU A 31 -4.34 8.63 4.15
CA LEU A 31 -5.55 7.82 4.29
C LEU A 31 -5.35 6.57 5.16
N THR A 32 -4.11 6.10 5.32
CA THR A 32 -3.75 4.94 6.14
C THR A 32 -3.98 5.23 7.63
N ASP A 33 -3.50 6.37 8.10
CA ASP A 33 -3.62 6.82 9.49
C ASP A 33 -4.80 7.78 9.69
N TYR A 34 -5.75 7.76 8.74
CA TYR A 34 -6.84 8.71 8.71
C TYR A 34 -7.69 8.64 9.98
N THR A 35 -7.66 9.72 10.74
CA THR A 35 -8.55 9.99 11.87
C THR A 35 -9.63 10.99 11.44
N ILE A 36 -10.83 10.87 12.02
CA ILE A 36 -11.88 11.89 11.85
C ILE A 36 -11.54 13.06 12.79
N SER A 37 -10.39 13.69 12.57
CA SER A 37 -9.92 14.88 13.28
C SER A 37 -9.19 15.81 12.30
N ASP A 38 -9.13 17.10 12.62
CA ASP A 38 -8.47 18.11 11.78
C ASP A 38 -6.93 17.97 11.73
N ASP A 39 -6.37 17.07 12.54
CA ASP A 39 -4.93 16.88 12.73
C ASP A 39 -4.28 15.92 11.72
N ASN A 40 -4.99 15.53 10.66
CA ASN A 40 -4.41 14.66 9.65
C ASN A 40 -3.21 15.33 8.96
N GLU A 41 -2.03 14.73 9.12
CA GLU A 41 -0.82 15.20 8.48
C GLU A 41 -1.00 15.27 6.96
N SER A 42 -0.58 16.40 6.39
CA SER A 42 -0.62 16.64 4.95
C SER A 42 0.78 16.93 4.43
N ILE A 43 1.17 16.25 3.35
CA ILE A 43 2.51 16.37 2.75
C ILE A 43 2.44 16.93 1.33
N ARG A 44 3.55 17.47 0.84
CA ARG A 44 3.69 17.86 -0.58
C ARG A 44 4.34 16.73 -1.34
N ILE A 45 3.68 16.28 -2.40
CA ILE A 45 4.19 15.27 -3.33
C ILE A 45 4.10 15.87 -4.72
N LYS A 46 5.15 15.70 -5.53
CA LYS A 46 5.19 16.17 -6.92
C LYS A 46 4.36 15.25 -7.83
N SER A 47 3.05 15.25 -7.65
CA SER A 47 2.08 14.54 -8.47
C SER A 47 0.76 15.29 -8.56
N ASN A 48 0.06 15.11 -9.68
CA ASN A 48 -1.30 15.61 -9.89
C ASN A 48 -2.36 14.49 -9.79
N SER A 49 -1.95 13.26 -9.47
CA SER A 49 -2.87 12.15 -9.25
C SER A 49 -3.77 12.43 -8.04
N GLU A 50 -5.00 11.94 -8.10
CA GLU A 50 -5.92 12.03 -6.97
C GLU A 50 -5.44 11.17 -5.79
N TYR A 51 -4.87 10.00 -6.09
CA TYR A 51 -4.29 9.10 -5.09
C TYR A 51 -2.86 8.74 -5.44
N VAL A 52 -2.07 8.54 -4.39
CA VAL A 52 -0.70 8.03 -4.52
C VAL A 52 -0.40 7.00 -3.45
N LEU A 53 0.47 6.04 -3.77
CA LEU A 53 1.07 5.13 -2.80
C LEU A 53 2.46 5.60 -2.47
N MET A 54 2.81 5.61 -1.18
CA MET A 54 4.17 5.82 -0.71
C MET A 54 4.71 4.55 -0.07
N PHE A 55 5.89 4.11 -0.49
CA PHE A 55 6.70 3.12 0.20
C PHE A 55 7.80 3.81 0.99
N CYS A 56 7.77 3.66 2.31
CA CYS A 56 8.81 4.13 3.20
C CYS A 56 9.70 2.96 3.60
N SER A 57 10.93 2.89 3.06
CA SER A 57 11.93 1.91 3.47
C SER A 57 12.80 2.49 4.58
N TYR A 58 12.73 1.91 5.78
CA TYR A 58 13.55 2.31 6.91
C TYR A 58 14.86 1.51 6.94
N PHE A 59 15.96 2.19 6.66
CA PHE A 59 17.30 1.60 6.78
C PHE A 59 17.90 1.99 8.12
N TYR A 60 18.03 1.02 9.01
CA TYR A 60 18.78 1.19 10.26
C TYR A 60 20.22 0.75 10.04
N ASN A 61 21.17 1.68 10.14
CA ASN A 61 22.56 1.34 10.40
C ASN A 61 22.97 1.83 11.79
N ALA A 62 24.10 1.34 12.32
CA ALA A 62 24.55 1.63 13.69
C ALA A 62 24.76 3.13 14.00
N TYR A 63 24.76 4.01 12.99
CA TYR A 63 25.11 5.42 13.07
C TYR A 63 24.09 6.38 12.43
N LYS A 64 23.15 5.89 11.60
CA LYS A 64 22.14 6.68 10.88
C LYS A 64 20.89 5.86 10.58
N SER A 65 19.73 6.45 10.85
CA SER A 65 18.46 6.07 10.24
C SER A 65 18.32 6.80 8.91
N LYS A 66 18.06 6.07 7.82
CA LYS A 66 17.69 6.68 6.53
C LYS A 66 16.32 6.15 6.13
N VAL A 67 15.38 7.05 5.89
CA VAL A 67 14.10 6.71 5.29
C VAL A 67 14.21 7.00 3.79
N ALA A 68 13.96 6.00 2.96
CA ALA A 68 13.78 6.21 1.53
C ALA A 68 12.29 6.12 1.22
N CYS A 69 11.69 7.26 0.90
CA CYS A 69 10.31 7.33 0.45
C CYS A 69 10.28 7.25 -1.07
N ARG A 70 9.54 6.28 -1.59
CA ARG A 70 9.24 6.14 -3.02
C ARG A 70 7.75 6.32 -3.21
N VAL A 71 7.32 6.99 -4.27
CA VAL A 71 5.91 7.25 -4.53
C VAL A 71 5.51 6.74 -5.91
N CYS A 72 4.27 6.28 -6.06
CA CYS A 72 3.66 6.08 -7.37
C CYS A 72 2.22 6.60 -7.40
N ASP A 73 1.81 7.06 -8.59
CA ASP A 73 0.43 7.43 -8.87
C ASP A 73 -0.45 6.17 -8.94
N ILE A 74 -1.62 6.22 -8.32
CA ILE A 74 -2.57 5.10 -8.35
C ILE A 74 -4.01 5.61 -8.56
N SER A 75 -4.79 4.85 -9.31
CA SER A 75 -6.23 5.09 -9.44
C SER A 75 -6.99 4.38 -8.33
N LEU A 76 -8.25 4.77 -8.11
CA LEU A 76 -9.16 4.07 -7.20
C LEU A 76 -9.29 2.57 -7.56
N ASN A 77 -9.35 2.23 -8.85
CA ASN A 77 -9.35 0.84 -9.29
C ASN A 77 -8.08 0.09 -8.88
N GLY A 78 -6.91 0.74 -8.94
CA GLY A 78 -5.67 0.18 -8.42
C GLY A 78 -5.73 -0.08 -6.92
N LEU A 79 -6.31 0.84 -6.15
CA LEU A 79 -6.53 0.66 -4.70
C LEU A 79 -7.48 -0.51 -4.41
N LEU A 80 -8.56 -0.67 -5.18
CA LEU A 80 -9.50 -1.79 -5.06
C LEU A 80 -8.83 -3.14 -5.33
N ILE A 81 -7.98 -3.23 -6.36
CA ILE A 81 -7.19 -4.43 -6.66
C ILE A 81 -6.24 -4.75 -5.50
N LEU A 82 -5.52 -3.76 -4.97
CA LEU A 82 -4.61 -3.94 -3.84
C LEU A 82 -5.33 -4.31 -2.54
N ALA A 83 -6.54 -3.78 -2.33
CA ALA A 83 -7.44 -4.15 -1.24
C ALA A 83 -8.14 -5.50 -1.50
N GLY A 84 -8.03 -6.06 -2.71
CA GLY A 84 -8.78 -7.21 -3.21
C GLY A 84 -10.25 -7.08 -2.90
N ILE A 85 -10.81 -5.96 -3.33
CA ILE A 85 -12.23 -5.66 -3.38
C ILE A 85 -12.60 -5.75 -4.86
N GLY A 86 -12.98 -6.94 -5.31
CA GLY A 86 -13.45 -7.19 -6.68
C GLY A 86 -14.96 -7.46 -6.74
N ASP A 87 -15.62 -7.50 -5.58
CA ASP A 87 -17.04 -7.82 -5.49
C ASP A 87 -17.87 -6.58 -5.88
N MET A 88 -18.38 -6.59 -7.11
CA MET A 88 -19.30 -5.56 -7.60
C MET A 88 -20.55 -5.42 -6.73
N SER A 89 -20.96 -6.44 -5.97
CA SER A 89 -22.09 -6.35 -5.05
C SER A 89 -21.76 -5.51 -3.81
N PHE A 90 -20.51 -5.58 -3.32
CA PHE A 90 -20.04 -4.69 -2.25
C PHE A 90 -20.02 -3.24 -2.75
N ILE A 91 -19.48 -3.00 -3.95
CA ILE A 91 -19.41 -1.67 -4.55
C ILE A 91 -20.82 -1.11 -4.81
N ARG A 92 -21.74 -1.93 -5.36
CA ARG A 92 -23.14 -1.52 -5.59
C ARG A 92 -23.88 -1.20 -4.28
N ARG A 93 -23.73 -2.02 -3.23
CA ARG A 93 -24.33 -1.74 -1.92
C ARG A 93 -23.75 -0.49 -1.27
N PHE A 94 -22.49 -0.18 -1.56
CA PHE A 94 -21.85 1.05 -1.13
C PHE A 94 -22.42 2.27 -1.86
N ASP A 95 -22.62 2.15 -3.18
CA ASP A 95 -23.21 3.19 -4.03
C ASP A 95 -24.70 3.45 -3.74
N ASP A 96 -25.47 2.42 -3.39
CA ASP A 96 -26.92 2.53 -3.13
C ASP A 96 -27.26 3.19 -1.78
N GLY A 97 -26.28 3.37 -0.88
CA GLY A 97 -26.48 3.86 0.49
C GLY A 97 -25.66 5.09 0.89
N CYS A 98 -24.76 5.57 0.03
CA CYS A 98 -23.99 6.77 0.23
C CYS A 98 -23.95 7.55 -1.08
N ASP A 99 -24.35 8.82 -1.05
CA ASP A 99 -24.03 9.74 -2.14
C ASP A 99 -22.52 9.64 -2.41
N LYS A 100 -22.19 9.10 -3.59
CA LYS A 100 -20.87 8.69 -4.05
C LYS A 100 -19.73 9.45 -3.39
N ASN A 101 -19.02 8.80 -2.49
CA ASN A 101 -17.76 9.34 -1.98
C ASN A 101 -16.65 8.35 -2.26
N GLU A 102 -16.07 8.46 -3.45
CA GLU A 102 -14.88 7.71 -3.88
C GLU A 102 -13.76 7.78 -2.82
N SER A 103 -13.67 8.90 -2.09
CA SER A 103 -12.78 9.10 -0.95
C SER A 103 -13.03 8.12 0.20
N LEU A 104 -14.30 7.80 0.53
CA LEU A 104 -14.61 6.80 1.57
C LEU A 104 -14.19 5.40 1.14
N LEU A 105 -14.39 5.06 -0.14
CA LEU A 105 -13.93 3.80 -0.70
C LEU A 105 -12.39 3.71 -0.69
N ALA A 106 -11.70 4.81 -0.98
CA ALA A 106 -10.25 4.91 -0.89
C ALA A 106 -9.75 4.73 0.56
N ILE A 107 -10.40 5.33 1.56
CA ILE A 107 -10.09 5.14 3.00
C ILE A 107 -10.25 3.67 3.40
N LEU A 108 -11.33 3.01 2.98
CA LEU A 108 -11.55 1.59 3.22
C LEU A 108 -10.46 0.73 2.57
N CYS A 109 -10.06 1.06 1.34
CA CYS A 109 -8.95 0.40 0.68
C CYS A 109 -7.64 0.58 1.46
N ALA A 110 -7.30 1.80 1.87
CA ALA A 110 -6.08 2.11 2.62
C ALA A 110 -5.95 1.26 3.90
N ARG A 111 -7.01 1.21 4.71
CA ARG A 111 -7.06 0.38 5.93
C ARG A 111 -6.92 -1.11 5.68
N LYS A 112 -7.40 -1.61 4.53
CA LYS A 112 -7.29 -3.03 4.17
C LYS A 112 -5.91 -3.38 3.64
N ILE A 113 -5.25 -2.45 2.95
CA ILE A 113 -3.89 -2.61 2.41
C ILE A 113 -2.88 -2.70 3.56
N THR A 114 -2.99 -1.84 4.58
CA THR A 114 -2.02 -1.74 5.69
C THR A 114 -2.08 -2.87 6.69
N ASN A 115 -3.24 -3.53 6.79
CA ASN A 115 -3.39 -4.69 7.66
C ASN A 115 -2.61 -5.93 7.18
N TYR A 116 -1.96 -5.91 6.01
CA TYR A 116 -1.06 -6.94 5.44
C TYR A 116 -1.51 -8.42 5.54
N ASN A 117 -2.76 -8.69 5.91
CA ASN A 117 -3.19 -10.03 6.30
C ASN A 117 -3.14 -11.05 5.15
N TYR A 118 -3.03 -10.57 3.90
CA TYR A 118 -3.21 -11.41 2.71
C TYR A 118 -2.29 -11.04 1.53
N GLY A 119 -1.17 -10.34 1.71
CA GLY A 119 -0.28 -9.98 0.60
C GLY A 119 1.14 -9.56 0.96
N VAL A 120 2.01 -9.42 -0.04
CA VAL A 120 3.38 -8.92 0.07
C VAL A 120 3.71 -8.04 -1.13
N ALA A 121 4.47 -6.97 -0.91
CA ALA A 121 5.08 -6.18 -1.98
C ALA A 121 6.55 -6.57 -2.11
N MET A 122 7.01 -6.77 -3.34
CA MET A 122 8.39 -7.12 -3.64
C MET A 122 8.96 -6.15 -4.67
N GLN A 123 10.16 -5.67 -4.43
CA GLN A 123 10.90 -4.90 -5.42
C GLN A 123 11.32 -5.82 -6.56
N ASP A 124 11.15 -5.35 -7.80
CA ASP A 124 11.61 -6.06 -8.99
C ASP A 124 13.14 -6.15 -9.01
N LYS A 125 13.66 -7.29 -9.49
CA LYS A 125 15.10 -7.59 -9.46
C LYS A 125 15.88 -6.83 -10.54
N GLU A 126 15.24 -6.52 -11.65
CA GLU A 126 15.87 -5.87 -12.81
C GLU A 126 15.70 -4.36 -12.72
N ASN A 127 14.53 -3.89 -12.26
CA ASN A 127 14.27 -2.48 -12.06
C ASN A 127 13.88 -2.16 -10.59
N PRO A 128 14.78 -1.55 -9.79
CA PRO A 128 14.50 -1.22 -8.40
C PRO A 128 13.43 -0.14 -8.21
N MET A 129 12.95 0.50 -9.28
CA MET A 129 11.81 1.40 -9.23
C MET A 129 10.48 0.67 -9.37
N ILE A 130 10.46 -0.58 -9.83
CA ILE A 130 9.23 -1.35 -9.96
C ILE A 130 8.99 -2.16 -8.69
N TYR A 131 7.77 -2.08 -8.17
CA TYR A 131 7.29 -2.95 -7.10
C TYR A 131 6.11 -3.77 -7.60
N ARG A 132 6.17 -5.08 -7.31
CA ARG A 132 5.15 -6.08 -7.63
C ARG A 132 4.43 -6.48 -6.37
N PHE A 133 3.11 -6.45 -6.43
CA PHE A 133 2.22 -6.76 -5.33
C PHE A 133 1.64 -8.14 -5.54
N TYR A 134 1.80 -9.00 -4.54
CA TYR A 134 1.28 -10.36 -4.55
C TYR A 134 0.23 -10.50 -3.47
N ARG A 135 -0.87 -11.14 -3.79
CA ARG A 135 -1.88 -11.53 -2.80
C ARG A 135 -1.99 -13.03 -2.68
N GLN A 136 -2.31 -13.46 -1.48
CA GLN A 136 -2.64 -14.85 -1.21
C GLN A 136 -4.10 -15.10 -1.60
N PHE A 137 -4.27 -16.09 -2.44
CA PHE A 137 -5.55 -16.61 -2.87
C PHE A 137 -5.70 -18.05 -2.41
N TRP A 138 -6.95 -18.50 -2.34
CA TRP A 138 -7.30 -19.88 -2.11
C TRP A 138 -7.92 -20.43 -3.38
N GLU A 139 -7.28 -21.44 -3.95
CA GLU A 139 -7.85 -22.21 -5.05
C GLU A 139 -8.27 -23.57 -4.54
N LYS A 140 -9.34 -24.10 -5.10
CA LYS A 140 -9.67 -25.50 -4.89
C LYS A 140 -8.87 -26.31 -5.90
N ASP A 141 -7.99 -27.16 -5.40
CA ASP A 141 -7.22 -28.09 -6.22
C ASP A 141 -8.18 -29.12 -6.82
N GLU A 142 -8.25 -29.18 -8.15
CA GLU A 142 -9.23 -30.02 -8.86
C GLU A 142 -8.95 -31.52 -8.70
N GLU A 143 -7.68 -31.92 -8.52
CA GLU A 143 -7.29 -33.34 -8.38
C GLU A 143 -7.51 -33.86 -6.96
N THR A 144 -7.20 -33.05 -5.95
CA THR A 144 -7.25 -33.47 -4.54
C THR A 144 -8.49 -32.98 -3.79
N GLY A 145 -9.25 -32.05 -4.38
CA GLY A 145 -10.42 -31.41 -3.78
C GLY A 145 -10.10 -30.50 -2.59
N ARG A 146 -8.82 -30.32 -2.25
CA ARG A 146 -8.37 -29.54 -1.09
C ARG A 146 -8.13 -28.08 -1.48
N ASN A 147 -8.33 -27.17 -0.54
CA ASN A 147 -7.97 -25.77 -0.74
C ASN A 147 -6.44 -25.61 -0.68
N ARG A 148 -5.84 -25.14 -1.77
CA ARG A 148 -4.43 -24.80 -1.85
C ARG A 148 -4.25 -23.29 -1.78
N ARG A 149 -3.23 -22.86 -1.05
CA ARG A 149 -2.81 -21.45 -1.03
C ARG A 149 -1.85 -21.19 -2.18
N TYR A 150 -2.11 -20.15 -2.96
CA TYR A 150 -1.15 -19.63 -3.93
C TYR A 150 -1.01 -18.11 -3.77
N LYS A 151 0.16 -17.58 -4.15
CA LYS A 151 0.41 -16.14 -4.19
C LYS A 151 0.42 -15.70 -5.65
N GLY A 152 -0.59 -14.94 -6.07
CA GLY A 152 -0.70 -14.38 -7.41
C GLY A 152 -0.27 -12.92 -7.43
N GLU A 153 0.45 -12.50 -8.47
CA GLU A 153 0.68 -11.07 -8.73
C GLU A 153 -0.66 -10.40 -9.04
N VAL A 154 -0.95 -9.30 -8.38
CA VAL A 154 -2.19 -8.53 -8.60
C VAL A 154 -1.94 -7.19 -9.26
N LEU A 155 -0.74 -6.62 -9.07
CA LEU A 155 -0.39 -5.32 -9.59
C LEU A 155 1.13 -5.18 -9.66
N ALA A 156 1.63 -4.47 -10.67
CA ALA A 156 2.99 -3.96 -10.71
C ALA A 156 2.95 -2.46 -10.97
N LYS A 157 3.74 -1.69 -10.23
CA LYS A 157 3.81 -0.22 -10.38
C LYS A 157 5.24 0.25 -10.34
N GLU A 158 5.55 1.19 -11.23
CA GLU A 158 6.78 1.96 -11.17
C GLU A 158 6.64 3.12 -10.19
N PHE A 159 7.65 3.28 -9.34
CA PHE A 159 7.76 4.31 -8.33
C PHE A 159 8.87 5.29 -8.69
N TYR A 160 8.74 6.52 -8.22
CA TYR A 160 9.75 7.57 -8.31
C TYR A 160 10.12 8.08 -6.92
N ILE A 161 11.22 8.83 -6.84
CA ILE A 161 11.65 9.48 -5.59
C ILE A 161 10.81 10.75 -5.40
N ALA A 162 10.15 10.85 -4.25
CA ALA A 162 9.31 12.00 -3.89
C ALA A 162 10.13 13.27 -3.61
#